data_AF-A0A346YQ06-F1
#
_entry.id   AF-A0A346YQ06-F1
#
_cell.length_a   1.000
_cell.length_b   1.000
_cell.length_c   1.000
_cell.angle_alpha   90.00
_cell.angle_beta   90.00
_cell.angle_gamma   90.00
#
_symmetry.space_group_name_H-M   'P 1'
#
loop_
_entity.id
_entity.type
_entity.pdbx_description
1 polymer ?
#
loop_
_entity_poly.entity_id
_entity_poly.type
_entity_poly.pdbx_seq_one_letter_code
_entity_poly.pdbx_strand_id
1 'polypeptide(L)'
;METTLEFLTTRKPGREVHRHWPDEVKAKIVSESLRPGTTVNEVAQRYGLRANSLSTWRTMARQGKLMLPEPEDAVEFAAMVINTPLPELPTVKAATSPEIVVGPVTIRLEE
;
A
#
# COMPACT_ATOMS: atom_id res chain seq x y z
N MET A 1 42.83 12.26 25.21
CA MET A 1 41.85 12.25 26.32
C MET A 1 40.48 12.23 25.66
N GLU A 2 39.95 11.03 25.47
CA GLU A 2 38.71 10.75 24.77
C GLU A 2 37.57 10.91 25.77
N THR A 3 36.75 11.96 25.64
CA THR A 3 35.64 12.20 26.56
C THR A 3 34.32 11.91 25.86
N THR A 4 33.97 10.63 25.81
CA THR A 4 32.65 10.15 25.46
C THR A 4 31.64 10.68 26.48
N LEU A 5 30.78 11.62 26.07
CA LEU A 5 29.65 12.09 26.87
C LEU A 5 28.35 11.58 26.26
N GLU A 6 27.97 10.38 26.67
CA GLU A 6 26.65 9.80 26.45
C GLU A 6 25.59 10.63 27.19
N PHE A 7 24.84 11.45 26.46
CA PHE A 7 23.65 12.10 27.02
C PHE A 7 22.42 11.22 26.79
N LEU A 8 22.27 10.19 27.62
CA LEU A 8 20.99 9.49 27.81
C LEU A 8 20.04 10.41 28.57
N THR A 9 19.43 11.39 27.89
CA THR A 9 18.32 12.14 28.47
C THR A 9 17.07 11.27 28.44
N THR A 10 16.81 10.62 29.58
CA THR A 10 15.53 10.01 29.90
C THR A 10 14.50 11.13 30.10
N ARG A 11 13.97 11.67 29.01
CA ARG A 11 12.90 12.67 29.06
C ARG A 11 11.63 12.00 29.59
N LYS A 12 11.37 12.16 30.89
CA LYS A 12 10.06 11.90 31.53
C LYS A 12 8.94 12.44 30.63
N PRO A 13 7.85 11.68 30.36
CA PRO A 13 6.69 12.22 29.69
C PRO A 13 5.93 13.09 30.70
N GLY A 14 6.37 14.34 30.84
CA GLY A 14 5.65 15.35 31.59
C GLY A 14 4.30 15.57 30.94
N ARG A 15 3.24 15.14 31.64
CA ARG A 15 1.85 15.63 31.58
C ARG A 15 1.45 16.11 30.18
N GLU A 16 0.89 15.19 29.40
CA GLU A 16 0.37 15.38 28.04
C GLU A 16 -0.72 16.47 28.05
N VAL A 17 -0.27 17.73 28.01
CA VAL A 17 -1.08 18.87 27.55
C VAL A 17 -1.67 18.40 26.24
N HIS A 18 -3.00 18.40 26.12
CA HIS A 18 -3.72 17.89 24.96
C HIS A 18 -3.30 18.70 23.74
N ARG A 19 -2.17 18.32 23.13
CA ARG A 19 -1.60 18.99 21.99
C ARG A 19 -2.56 18.71 20.86
N HIS A 20 -3.39 19.70 20.56
CA HIS A 20 -4.25 19.64 19.41
C HIS A 20 -3.34 19.72 18.18
N TRP A 21 -3.34 18.65 17.39
CA TRP A 21 -2.59 18.60 16.14
C TRP A 21 -3.56 18.96 15.01
N PRO A 22 -3.38 20.12 14.35
CA PRO A 22 -4.14 20.43 13.14
C PRO A 22 -3.90 19.36 12.08
N ASP A 23 -4.88 19.16 11.20
CA ASP A 23 -4.81 18.08 10.20
C ASP A 23 -3.64 18.27 9.23
N GLU A 24 -3.27 19.51 8.89
CA GLU A 24 -2.06 19.81 8.11
C GLU A 24 -0.79 19.29 8.79
N VAL A 25 -0.69 19.44 10.11
CA VAL A 25 0.47 18.98 10.87
C VAL A 25 0.46 17.46 11.01
N LYS A 26 -0.70 16.84 11.24
CA LYS A 26 -0.84 15.38 11.22
C LYS A 26 -0.42 14.82 9.86
N ALA A 27 -0.88 15.44 8.78
CA ALA A 27 -0.58 15.03 7.42
C ALA A 27 0.93 15.07 7.13
N LYS A 28 1.63 16.14 7.56
CA LYS A 28 3.09 16.25 7.44
C LYS A 28 3.83 15.17 8.24
N ILE A 29 3.39 14.87 9.46
CA ILE A 29 4.01 13.83 10.28
C ILE A 29 3.76 12.44 9.65
N VAL A 30 2.55 12.21 9.13
CA VAL A 30 2.23 10.96 8.43
C VAL A 30 3.06 10.81 7.17
N SER A 31 3.22 11.87 6.36
CA SER A 31 4.05 11.79 5.15
C SER A 31 5.51 11.48 5.46
N GLU A 32 6.09 12.10 6.50
CA GLU A 32 7.45 11.78 6.97
C GLU A 32 7.57 10.30 7.38
N SER A 33 6.54 9.76 8.06
CA SER A 33 6.53 8.35 8.48
C SER A 33 6.36 7.34 7.34
N LEU A 34 5.93 7.78 6.15
CA LEU A 34 5.76 6.94 4.98
C LEU A 34 7.02 6.88 4.12
N ARG A 35 8.03 7.70 4.41
CA ARG A 35 9.32 7.66 3.68
C ARG A 35 10.01 6.30 3.89
N PRO A 36 10.60 5.72 2.83
CA PRO A 36 11.37 4.48 2.94
C PRO A 36 12.49 4.60 3.99
N GLY A 37 12.71 3.54 4.76
CA GLY A 37 13.75 3.50 5.79
C GLY A 37 13.39 4.18 7.13
N THR A 38 12.26 4.90 7.20
CA THR A 38 11.80 5.55 8.43
C THR A 38 10.96 4.60 9.30
N THR A 39 11.18 4.60 10.61
CA THR A 39 10.32 3.85 11.56
C THR A 39 9.27 4.75 12.22
N VAL A 40 8.10 4.16 12.51
CA VAL A 40 7.00 4.88 13.20
C VAL A 40 7.43 5.38 14.58
N ASN A 41 8.19 4.58 15.33
CA ASN A 41 8.66 4.94 16.66
C ASN A 41 9.62 6.13 16.63
N GLU A 42 10.54 6.16 15.66
CA GLU A 42 11.48 7.26 15.51
C GLU A 42 10.77 8.58 15.22
N VAL A 43 9.85 8.60 14.27
CA VAL A 43 9.04 9.78 13.96
C VAL A 43 8.21 10.19 15.18
N ALA A 44 7.57 9.23 15.84
CA ALA A 44 6.77 9.51 17.03
C ALA A 44 7.60 10.18 18.14
N GLN A 45 8.82 9.69 18.37
CA GLN A 45 9.74 10.25 19.36
C GLN A 45 10.17 11.68 19.02
N ARG A 46 10.49 11.97 17.75
CA ARG A 46 10.87 13.34 17.29
C ARG A 46 9.78 14.37 17.61
N TYR A 47 8.52 13.99 17.42
CA TYR A 47 7.37 14.87 17.64
C TYR A 47 6.79 14.81 19.06
N GLY A 48 7.33 13.96 19.93
CA GLY A 48 6.85 13.75 21.30
C GLY A 48 5.43 13.18 21.36
N LEU A 49 5.03 12.39 20.36
CA LEU A 49 3.72 11.75 20.25
C LEU A 49 3.83 10.25 20.54
N ARG A 50 2.73 9.62 20.92
CA ARG A 50 2.68 8.17 21.10
C ARG A 50 2.61 7.49 19.73
N ALA A 51 3.44 6.46 19.50
CA ALA A 51 3.47 5.74 18.23
C ALA A 51 2.09 5.18 17.81
N ASN A 52 1.24 4.82 18.77
CA ASN A 52 -0.15 4.39 18.50
C ASN A 52 -0.97 5.48 17.78
N SER A 53 -0.84 6.74 18.19
CA SER A 53 -1.53 7.87 17.54
C SER A 53 -1.09 8.03 16.08
N LEU A 54 0.20 7.88 15.79
CA LEU A 54 0.72 7.93 14.43
C LEU A 54 0.24 6.75 13.59
N SER A 55 0.16 5.55 14.17
CA SER A 55 -0.46 4.39 13.50
C SER A 55 -1.93 4.64 13.15
N THR A 56 -2.70 5.27 14.04
CA THR A 56 -4.08 5.68 13.76
C THR A 56 -4.14 6.67 12.60
N TRP A 57 -3.29 7.70 12.58
CA TRP A 57 -3.28 8.71 11.52
C TRP A 57 -2.82 8.15 10.17
N ARG A 58 -1.88 7.21 10.14
CA ARG A 58 -1.51 6.46 8.93
C ARG A 58 -2.70 5.70 8.34
N THR A 59 -3.53 5.10 9.21
CA THR A 59 -4.77 4.44 8.77
C THR A 59 -5.78 5.45 8.24
N MET A 60 -5.92 6.62 8.87
CA MET A 60 -6.79 7.69 8.35
C MET A 60 -6.35 8.17 6.95
N ALA A 61 -5.05 8.33 6.73
CA ALA A 61 -4.51 8.71 5.42
C ALA A 61 -4.81 7.64 4.36
N ARG A 62 -4.61 6.36 4.67
CA ARG A 62 -5.00 5.25 3.76
C ARG A 62 -6.49 5.22 3.44
N GLN A 63 -7.34 5.66 4.37
CA GLN A 63 -8.78 5.76 4.19
C GLN A 63 -9.22 7.07 3.50
N GLY A 64 -8.29 7.96 3.14
CA GLY A 64 -8.61 9.27 2.55
C GLY A 64 -9.24 10.28 3.51
N LYS A 65 -9.21 10.02 4.82
CA LYS A 65 -9.74 10.91 5.87
C LYS A 65 -8.73 11.96 6.33
N LEU A 66 -7.48 11.81 5.93
CA LEU A 66 -6.40 12.75 6.20
C LEU A 66 -5.67 13.01 4.87
N MET A 67 -5.82 14.21 4.34
CA MET A 67 -5.17 14.61 3.08
C MET A 67 -3.67 14.77 3.32
N LEU A 68 -2.85 14.06 2.55
CA LEU A 68 -1.40 14.17 2.64
C LEU A 68 -0.89 15.30 1.73
N PRO A 69 0.20 15.98 2.10
CA PRO A 69 0.87 16.90 1.19
C PRO A 69 1.38 16.16 -0.04
N GLU A 70 1.57 16.91 -1.13
CA GLU A 70 2.15 16.37 -2.36
C GLU A 70 3.54 15.79 -2.06
N PRO A 71 3.84 14.56 -2.52
CA PRO A 71 5.17 13.99 -2.35
C PRO A 71 6.20 14.82 -3.11
N GLU A 72 7.30 15.14 -2.44
CA GLU A 72 8.44 15.87 -3.04
C GLU A 72 9.25 14.98 -3.99
N ASP A 73 9.24 13.67 -3.73
CA ASP A 73 9.93 12.65 -4.53
C ASP A 73 9.06 12.22 -5.72
N ALA A 74 9.69 11.85 -6.84
CA ALA A 74 8.97 11.35 -8.02
C ALA A 74 8.12 10.13 -7.65
N VAL A 75 6.81 10.20 -7.90
CA VAL A 75 5.90 9.09 -7.58
C VAL A 75 6.00 8.03 -8.66
N GLU A 76 6.61 6.90 -8.34
CA GLU A 76 6.60 5.72 -9.18
C GLU A 76 5.31 4.93 -8.93
N PHE A 77 4.45 4.86 -9.94
CA PHE A 77 3.26 4.02 -9.92
C PHE A 77 3.54 2.71 -10.68
N ALA A 78 3.28 1.57 -10.04
CA ALA A 78 3.29 0.29 -10.74
C ALA A 78 2.06 0.18 -11.64
N ALA A 79 2.26 -0.16 -12.92
CA ALA A 79 1.16 -0.40 -13.84
C ALA A 79 0.36 -1.64 -13.43
N MET A 80 -0.98 -1.53 -13.41
CA MET A 80 -1.87 -2.67 -13.18
C MET A 80 -1.93 -3.54 -14.43
N VAL A 81 -1.44 -4.78 -14.34
CA VAL A 81 -1.55 -5.77 -15.42
C VAL A 81 -2.79 -6.62 -15.18
N ILE A 82 -3.78 -6.54 -16.08
CA ILE A 82 -4.92 -7.46 -16.09
C ILE A 82 -4.44 -8.75 -16.75
N ASN A 83 -4.41 -9.83 -15.98
CA ASN A 83 -4.07 -11.14 -16.51
C ASN A 83 -5.34 -11.74 -17.13
N THR A 84 -5.58 -11.45 -18.41
CA THR A 84 -6.69 -12.06 -19.15
C THR A 84 -6.29 -13.50 -19.47
N PRO A 85 -7.01 -14.53 -18.95
CA PRO A 85 -6.71 -15.90 -19.30
C PRO A 85 -6.84 -16.07 -20.82
N LEU A 86 -5.79 -16.59 -21.46
CA LEU A 86 -5.79 -16.91 -22.87
C LEU A 86 -6.92 -17.92 -23.13
N PRO A 87 -7.82 -17.70 -24.09
CA PRO A 87 -8.84 -18.69 -24.42
C PRO A 87 -8.12 -19.99 -24.82
N GLU A 88 -8.36 -21.07 -24.07
CA GLU A 88 -7.91 -22.41 -24.46
C GLU A 88 -8.51 -22.70 -25.84
N LEU A 89 -7.65 -22.76 -26.87
CA LEU A 89 -8.06 -23.19 -28.19
C LEU A 89 -8.64 -24.61 -28.04
N PRO A 90 -9.86 -24.89 -28.52
CA PRO A 90 -10.39 -26.23 -28.47
C PRO A 90 -9.43 -27.15 -29.22
N THR A 91 -8.85 -28.11 -28.51
CA THR A 91 -8.11 -29.21 -29.12
C THR A 91 -9.10 -29.95 -30.01
N VAL A 92 -9.01 -29.73 -31.33
CA VAL A 92 -9.79 -30.48 -32.32
C VAL A 92 -9.30 -31.92 -32.22
N LYS A 93 -10.03 -32.76 -31.48
CA LYS A 93 -9.88 -34.20 -31.62
C LYS A 93 -10.21 -34.51 -33.08
N ALA A 94 -9.27 -35.12 -33.79
CA ALA A 94 -9.51 -35.62 -35.13
C ALA A 94 -10.72 -36.56 -35.06
N ALA A 95 -11.88 -36.08 -35.54
CA ALA A 95 -13.08 -36.88 -35.61
C ALA A 95 -12.84 -37.97 -36.65
N THR A 96 -13.01 -39.23 -36.24
CA THR A 96 -12.93 -40.41 -37.13
C THR A 96 -14.10 -40.42 -38.13
N SER A 97 -15.09 -39.55 -37.95
CA SER A 97 -16.24 -39.34 -38.82
C SER A 97 -16.38 -37.87 -39.23
N PRO A 98 -16.85 -37.56 -40.45
CA PRO A 98 -17.06 -36.19 -40.86
C PRO A 98 -18.16 -35.52 -40.02
N GLU A 99 -17.84 -34.37 -39.44
CA GLU A 99 -18.73 -33.55 -38.61
C GLU A 99 -18.89 -32.16 -39.24
N ILE A 100 -20.14 -31.71 -39.42
CA ILE A 100 -20.48 -30.38 -39.93
C ILE A 100 -21.06 -29.55 -38.79
N VAL A 101 -20.47 -28.38 -38.54
CA VAL A 101 -20.89 -27.45 -37.48
C VAL A 101 -21.43 -26.16 -38.10
N VAL A 102 -22.69 -25.83 -37.80
CA VAL A 102 -23.35 -24.58 -38.21
C VAL A 102 -24.04 -23.95 -37.01
N GLY A 103 -23.42 -22.91 -36.43
CA GLY A 103 -23.93 -22.24 -35.23
C GLY A 103 -24.06 -23.22 -34.05
N PRO A 104 -25.24 -23.32 -33.38
CA PRO A 104 -25.45 -24.28 -32.30
C PRO A 104 -25.73 -25.72 -32.79
N VAL A 105 -25.78 -25.96 -34.10
CA VAL A 105 -26.14 -27.26 -34.68
C VAL A 105 -24.89 -28.02 -35.08
N THR A 106 -24.81 -29.28 -34.66
CA THR A 106 -23.73 -30.21 -34.99
C THR A 106 -24.33 -31.46 -35.65
N ILE A 107 -23.90 -31.77 -36.87
CA ILE A 107 -24.33 -32.96 -37.63
C ILE A 107 -23.16 -33.93 -37.72
N ARG A 108 -23.38 -35.17 -37.28
CA ARG A 108 -22.42 -36.28 -37.38
C ARG A 108 -22.90 -37.29 -38.40
N LEU A 109 -22.02 -37.65 -39.33
CA LEU A 109 -22.27 -38.71 -40.30
C LEU A 109 -21.62 -40.00 -39.78
N GLU A 110 -22.44 -41.01 -39.46
CA GLU A 110 -21.96 -42.36 -39.20
C GLU A 110 -21.74 -43.07 -40.56
N GLU A 111 -20.76 -43.97 -40.65
CA GLU A 111 -20.49 -44.79 -41.86
C GLU A 111 -21.60 -45.80 -42.14
#